data_AF-A0A934PNT2-F1
#
_entry.id   AF-A0A934PNT2-F1
#
_cell.length_a   1.000
_cell.length_b   1.000
_cell.length_c   1.000
_cell.angle_alpha   90.00
_cell.angle_beta   90.00
_cell.angle_gamma   90.00
#
_symmetry.space_group_name_H-M   'P 1'
#
loop_
_entity.id
_entity.type
_entity.pdbx_description
1 polymer ?
#
loop_
_entity_poly.entity_id
_entity_poly.type
_entity_poly.pdbx_seq_one_letter_code
_entity_poly.pdbx_strand_id
1 'polypeptide(L)'
;MNFKIIFQLSVFGLIMAFGTIALIPQNIEPVFWLVIFVFSALVIAKVCTAKYFLHGFVLSLFNSLWISLIHAAFYATYAIHHPDIIAINQNMPAYLSIHPRKTILIMAPVFGIAFGIIQGLFALGAAKIIKK
;
A
#
# COMPACT_ATOMS: atom_id res chain seq x y z
N MET A 1 20.57 2.36 -3.38
CA MET A 1 19.19 1.96 -3.03
C MET A 1 19.34 0.95 -1.92
N ASN A 2 18.75 1.21 -0.75
CA ASN A 2 18.84 0.28 0.37
C ASN A 2 17.62 -0.65 0.34
N PHE A 3 17.73 -1.80 -0.32
CA PHE A 3 16.62 -2.77 -0.38
C PHE A 3 16.30 -3.40 0.97
N LYS A 4 17.26 -3.46 1.90
CA LYS A 4 17.04 -3.97 3.26
C LYS A 4 15.99 -3.13 3.99
N ILE A 5 16.11 -1.80 3.97
CA ILE A 5 15.12 -0.93 4.64
C ILE A 5 13.75 -1.00 3.94
N ILE A 6 13.73 -1.09 2.61
CA ILE A 6 12.49 -1.24 1.84
C ILE A 6 11.77 -2.52 2.25
N PHE A 7 12.48 -3.65 2.29
CA PHE A 7 11.89 -4.93 2.69
C PHE A 7 11.39 -4.90 4.13
N GLN A 8 12.19 -4.38 5.07
CA GLN A 8 11.80 -4.24 6.47
C GLN A 8 10.56 -3.35 6.64
N LEU A 9 10.50 -2.21 5.96
CA LEU A 9 9.33 -1.32 6.02
C LEU A 9 8.11 -1.93 5.31
N SER A 10 8.32 -2.77 4.29
CA SER A 10 7.21 -3.42 3.59
C SER A 10 6.44 -4.43 4.43
N VAL A 11 7.06 -4.91 5.52
CA VAL A 11 6.38 -5.78 6.50
C VAL A 11 5.18 -5.07 7.13
N PHE A 12 5.21 -3.74 7.28
CA PHE A 12 4.04 -2.99 7.75
C PHE A 12 2.88 -3.09 6.76
N GLY A 13 3.16 -3.07 5.45
CA GLY A 13 2.14 -3.30 4.43
C GLY A 13 1.57 -4.72 4.49
N LEU A 14 2.42 -5.72 4.75
CA LEU A 14 1.97 -7.10 4.93
C LEU A 14 1.09 -7.26 6.18
N ILE A 15 1.49 -6.68 7.31
CA ILE A 15 0.69 -6.68 8.55
C ILE A 15 -0.67 -6.00 8.30
N MET A 16 -0.69 -4.86 7.60
CA MET A 16 -1.92 -4.17 7.22
C MET A 16 -2.81 -5.01 6.30
N ALA A 17 -2.23 -5.75 5.37
CA ALA A 17 -2.98 -6.64 4.48
C ALA A 17 -3.72 -7.73 5.28
N PHE A 18 -3.09 -8.30 6.30
CA PHE A 18 -3.77 -9.23 7.22
C PHE A 18 -4.74 -8.51 8.17
N GLY A 19 -4.43 -7.29 8.61
CA GLY A 19 -5.31 -6.49 9.45
C GLY A 19 -6.65 -6.17 8.77
N THR A 20 -6.60 -5.78 7.50
CA THR A 20 -7.79 -5.42 6.69
C THR A 20 -8.69 -6.61 6.34
N ILE A 21 -8.17 -7.85 6.36
CA ILE A 21 -9.04 -9.02 6.18
C ILE A 21 -9.72 -9.48 7.47
N ALA A 22 -9.30 -9.00 8.65
CA ALA A 22 -9.72 -9.58 9.93
C ALA A 22 -10.27 -8.58 10.96
N LEU A 23 -9.62 -7.42 11.13
CA LEU A 23 -9.83 -6.56 12.30
C LEU A 23 -9.99 -5.07 11.96
N ILE A 24 -9.46 -4.62 10.83
CA ILE A 24 -9.46 -3.21 10.44
C ILE A 24 -10.62 -2.98 9.45
N PRO A 25 -11.69 -2.29 9.86
CA PRO A 25 -12.77 -1.91 8.95
C PRO A 25 -12.35 -0.78 7.99
N GLN A 26 -13.01 -0.74 6.83
CA GLN A 26 -12.77 0.20 5.72
C GLN A 26 -12.67 1.69 6.13
N ASN A 27 -13.39 2.12 7.15
CA ASN A 27 -13.51 3.53 7.53
C ASN A 27 -12.27 4.07 8.28
N ILE A 28 -11.50 3.20 8.92
CA ILE A 28 -10.30 3.59 9.68
C ILE A 28 -9.01 3.21 8.96
N GLU A 29 -9.08 2.36 7.93
CA GLU A 29 -7.93 1.95 7.12
C GLU A 29 -7.08 3.13 6.61
N PRO A 30 -7.64 4.25 6.11
CA PRO A 30 -6.85 5.39 5.63
C PRO A 30 -5.97 6.03 6.72
N VAL A 31 -6.43 5.99 7.98
CA VAL A 31 -5.69 6.55 9.13
C VAL A 31 -4.44 5.71 9.40
N PHE A 32 -4.57 4.38 9.39
CA PHE A 32 -3.42 3.47 9.56
C PHE A 32 -2.42 3.61 8.42
N TRP A 33 -2.89 3.70 7.18
CA TRP A 33 -2.01 3.94 6.03
C TRP A 33 -1.25 5.25 6.16
N LEU A 34 -1.92 6.33 6.56
CA LEU A 34 -1.28 7.62 6.75
C LEU A 34 -0.17 7.54 7.81
N VAL A 35 -0.43 6.89 8.95
CA VAL A 35 0.57 6.68 10.00
C VAL A 35 1.77 5.89 9.47
N ILE A 36 1.54 4.80 8.73
CA ILE A 36 2.61 3.97 8.14
C ILE A 36 3.40 4.76 7.09
N PHE A 37 2.72 5.57 6.28
CA PHE A 37 3.33 6.38 5.23
C PHE A 37 4.27 7.42 5.84
N VAL A 38 3.78 8.17 6.83
CA VAL A 38 4.57 9.16 7.57
C VAL A 38 5.73 8.50 8.29
N PHE A 39 5.48 7.42 9.04
CA PHE A 39 6.53 6.69 9.76
C PHE A 39 7.62 6.20 8.81
N SER A 40 7.23 5.53 7.72
CA SER A 40 8.16 5.02 6.72
C SER A 40 8.96 6.14 6.05
N ALA A 41 8.30 7.28 5.74
CA ALA A 41 8.96 8.45 5.18
C ALA A 41 10.02 9.03 6.13
N LEU A 42 9.72 9.14 7.43
CA LEU A 42 10.67 9.59 8.44
C LEU A 42 11.86 8.64 8.59
N VAL A 43 11.63 7.33 8.60
CA VAL A 43 12.70 6.33 8.67
C VAL A 43 13.59 6.41 7.42
N ILE A 44 13.00 6.49 6.23
CA ILE A 44 13.74 6.67 4.97
C ILE A 44 14.59 7.94 5.01
N ALA A 45 14.02 9.06 5.45
CA ALA A 45 14.73 10.34 5.54
C ALA A 45 15.92 10.30 6.52
N LYS A 46 15.76 9.62 7.66
CA LYS A 46 16.83 9.46 8.67
C LYS A 46 17.94 8.53 8.19
N VAL A 47 17.59 7.38 7.62
CA VAL A 47 18.55 6.29 7.33
C VAL A 47 19.20 6.42 5.96
N CYS A 48 18.44 6.83 4.93
CA CYS A 48 18.96 6.91 3.57
C CYS A 48 19.68 8.24 3.35
N THR A 49 20.80 8.26 2.62
CA THR A 49 21.54 9.50 2.32
C THR A 49 21.09 10.18 1.02
N ALA A 50 20.45 9.45 0.12
CA ALA A 50 19.99 9.93 -1.18
C ALA A 50 18.81 9.11 -1.72
N LYS A 51 18.21 9.58 -2.82
CA LYS A 51 17.11 8.90 -3.55
C LYS A 51 15.86 8.64 -2.70
N TYR A 52 15.50 9.58 -1.83
CA TYR A 52 14.37 9.47 -0.89
C TYR A 52 13.05 9.12 -1.59
N PHE A 53 12.72 9.85 -2.66
CA PHE A 53 11.54 9.58 -3.48
C PHE A 53 11.50 8.14 -3.98
N LEU A 54 12.61 7.66 -4.53
CA LEU A 54 12.67 6.32 -5.11
C LEU A 54 12.57 5.21 -4.04
N HIS A 55 13.07 5.44 -2.81
CA HIS A 55 12.86 4.48 -1.72
C HIS A 55 11.38 4.40 -1.33
N GLY A 56 10.70 5.55 -1.20
CA GLY A 56 9.26 5.60 -0.90
C GLY A 56 8.41 4.97 -2.01
N PHE A 57 8.75 5.26 -3.27
CA PHE A 57 8.08 4.70 -4.44
C PHE A 57 8.20 3.18 -4.49
N VAL A 58 9.42 2.65 -4.40
CA VAL A 58 9.65 1.20 -4.45
C VAL A 58 9.03 0.49 -3.23
N LEU A 59 9.09 1.10 -2.04
CA LEU A 59 8.39 0.58 -0.86
C LEU A 59 6.90 0.38 -1.10
N SER A 60 6.23 1.36 -1.73
CA SER A 60 4.80 1.23 -2.03
C SER A 60 4.51 0.15 -3.08
N LEU A 61 5.41 -0.09 -4.03
CA LEU A 61 5.25 -1.20 -4.99
C LEU A 61 5.29 -2.56 -4.29
N PHE A 62 6.24 -2.76 -3.35
CA PHE A 62 6.28 -3.96 -2.52
C PHE A 62 5.02 -4.11 -1.65
N ASN A 63 4.56 -3.01 -1.05
CA ASN A 63 3.31 -3.02 -0.28
C ASN A 63 2.12 -3.39 -1.16
N SER A 64 2.00 -2.82 -2.36
CA SER A 64 0.91 -3.17 -3.28
C SER A 64 0.91 -4.66 -3.62
N LEU A 65 2.09 -5.25 -3.82
CA LEU A 65 2.22 -6.69 -4.05
C LEU A 65 1.74 -7.51 -2.84
N TRP A 66 2.17 -7.16 -1.62
CA TRP A 66 1.70 -7.85 -0.40
C TRP A 66 0.18 -7.75 -0.23
N ILE A 67 -0.35 -6.53 -0.30
CA ILE A 67 -1.78 -6.25 -0.11
C ILE A 67 -2.60 -7.02 -1.14
N SER A 68 -2.25 -6.89 -2.41
CA SER A 68 -3.03 -7.49 -3.49
C SER A 68 -2.99 -9.01 -3.48
N LEU A 69 -1.86 -9.63 -3.11
CA LEU A 69 -1.78 -11.08 -2.97
C LEU A 69 -2.65 -11.59 -1.81
N ILE A 70 -2.59 -10.93 -0.65
CA ILE A 70 -3.40 -11.32 0.52
C ILE A 70 -4.88 -11.08 0.25
N HIS A 71 -5.27 -9.91 -0.27
CA HIS A 71 -6.66 -9.60 -0.60
C HIS A 71 -7.22 -10.51 -1.70
N ALA A 72 -6.41 -10.90 -2.69
CA ALA A 72 -6.85 -11.86 -3.70
C ALA A 72 -6.99 -13.28 -3.13
N ALA A 73 -6.07 -13.72 -2.27
CA ALA A 73 -6.10 -15.04 -1.64
C ALA A 73 -7.28 -15.18 -0.65
N PHE A 74 -7.53 -14.15 0.15
CA PHE A 74 -8.54 -14.11 1.21
C PHE A 74 -9.76 -13.26 0.82
N TYR A 75 -10.06 -13.16 -0.47
CA TYR A 75 -11.10 -12.26 -0.99
C TYR A 75 -12.46 -12.41 -0.32
N ALA A 76 -12.87 -13.64 0.02
CA ALA A 76 -14.15 -13.89 0.66
C ALA A 76 -14.25 -13.17 2.01
N THR A 77 -13.20 -13.26 2.84
CA THR A 77 -13.15 -12.59 4.15
C THR A 77 -12.94 -11.09 3.99
N TYR A 78 -12.10 -10.68 3.04
CA TYR A 78 -11.85 -9.27 2.73
C TYR A 78 -13.15 -8.53 2.33
N ALA A 79 -13.93 -9.12 1.43
CA ALA A 79 -15.17 -8.52 0.91
C ALA A 79 -16.27 -8.38 1.97
N ILE A 80 -16.26 -9.20 3.03
CA ILE A 80 -17.17 -9.05 4.18
C ILE A 80 -16.84 -7.78 4.97
N HIS A 81 -15.56 -7.47 5.13
CA HIS A 81 -15.10 -6.29 5.88
C HIS A 81 -15.03 -5.01 5.01
N HIS A 82 -15.05 -5.17 3.68
CA HIS A 82 -14.93 -4.10 2.68
C HIS A 82 -16.05 -4.22 1.62
N PRO A 83 -17.31 -3.90 1.99
CA PRO A 83 -18.46 -3.99 1.08
C PRO A 83 -18.40 -2.96 -0.05
N ASP A 84 -17.68 -1.87 0.13
CA ASP A 84 -17.38 -0.87 -0.90
C ASP A 84 -16.62 -1.48 -2.09
N ILE A 85 -15.71 -2.43 -1.86
CA ILE A 85 -15.02 -3.16 -2.92
C ILE A 85 -16.01 -3.92 -3.81
N ILE A 86 -17.10 -4.44 -3.22
CA ILE A 86 -18.15 -5.12 -3.98
C ILE A 86 -18.89 -4.10 -4.86
N ALA A 87 -19.26 -2.96 -4.29
CA ALA A 87 -19.94 -1.89 -5.03
C ALA A 87 -19.06 -1.31 -6.15
N ILE A 88 -17.77 -1.09 -5.91
CA ILE A 88 -16.80 -0.64 -6.92
C ILE A 88 -16.69 -1.69 -8.03
N ASN A 89 -16.61 -2.98 -7.68
CA ASN A 89 -16.51 -4.05 -8.66
C ASN A 89 -17.77 -4.16 -9.53
N GLN A 90 -18.95 -3.86 -9.00
CA GLN A 90 -20.20 -3.82 -9.78
C GLN A 90 -20.25 -2.68 -10.81
N ASN A 91 -19.54 -1.57 -10.54
CA ASN A 91 -19.46 -0.42 -11.44
C ASN A 91 -18.29 -0.52 -12.45
N MET A 92 -17.48 -1.57 -12.36
CA MET A 92 -16.40 -1.84 -13.32
C MET A 92 -16.96 -2.45 -14.61
N PRO A 93 -16.26 -2.28 -15.75
CA PRO A 93 -16.59 -2.99 -16.98
C PRO A 93 -16.73 -4.50 -16.77
N ALA A 94 -17.66 -5.14 -17.50
CA ALA A 94 -18.00 -6.54 -17.33
C ALA A 94 -16.78 -7.49 -17.34
N TYR A 95 -15.77 -7.20 -18.17
CA TYR A 95 -14.56 -8.02 -18.25
C TYR A 95 -13.69 -8.00 -16.98
N LEU A 96 -13.84 -6.99 -16.11
CA LEU A 96 -13.20 -6.92 -14.78
C LEU A 96 -14.14 -7.41 -13.67
N SER A 97 -15.43 -7.15 -13.75
CA SER A 97 -16.35 -7.46 -12.65
C SER A 97 -16.59 -8.97 -12.45
N ILE A 98 -16.44 -9.78 -13.50
CA ILE A 98 -16.64 -11.25 -13.48
C ILE A 98 -15.61 -11.98 -12.59
N HIS A 99 -14.40 -11.43 -12.44
CA HIS A 99 -13.32 -12.09 -11.70
C HIS A 99 -12.65 -11.15 -10.69
N PRO A 100 -13.28 -10.90 -9.52
CA PRO A 100 -12.82 -9.90 -8.55
C PRO A 100 -11.36 -10.10 -8.10
N ARG A 101 -10.93 -11.36 -7.91
CA ARG A 101 -9.54 -11.68 -7.54
C ARG A 101 -8.54 -11.29 -8.63
N LYS A 102 -8.88 -11.52 -9.91
CA LYS A 102 -8.04 -11.12 -11.04
C LYS A 102 -7.99 -9.60 -11.14
N THR A 103 -9.13 -8.94 -10.92
CA THR A 103 -9.23 -7.47 -10.93
C THR A 103 -8.35 -6.83 -9.87
N ILE A 104 -8.32 -7.35 -8.63
CA ILE A 104 -7.40 -6.89 -7.59
C ILE A 104 -5.95 -6.98 -8.09
N LEU A 105 -5.54 -8.11 -8.65
CA LEU A 105 -4.17 -8.31 -9.13
C LEU A 105 -3.81 -7.43 -10.34
N ILE A 106 -4.76 -7.19 -11.25
CA ILE A 106 -4.57 -6.32 -12.43
C ILE A 106 -4.50 -4.85 -12.01
N MET A 107 -5.27 -4.44 -11.00
CA MET A 107 -5.26 -3.07 -10.49
C MET A 107 -4.09 -2.80 -9.55
N ALA A 108 -3.44 -3.84 -9.01
CA ALA A 108 -2.30 -3.73 -8.11
C ALA A 108 -1.15 -2.84 -8.63
N PRO A 109 -0.69 -2.95 -9.89
CA PRO A 109 0.35 -2.08 -10.43
C PRO A 109 -0.10 -0.62 -10.50
N VAL A 110 -1.37 -0.37 -10.85
CA VAL A 110 -1.93 0.99 -10.95
C VAL A 110 -1.94 1.66 -9.57
N PHE A 111 -2.49 0.98 -8.56
CA PHE A 111 -2.47 1.48 -7.18
C PHE A 111 -1.06 1.58 -6.62
N GLY A 112 -0.20 0.60 -6.92
CA GLY A 112 1.20 0.61 -6.49
C GLY A 112 1.97 1.81 -7.03
N ILE A 113 1.75 2.20 -8.28
CA ILE A 113 2.35 3.41 -8.87
C ILE A 113 1.75 4.67 -8.23
N ALA A 114 0.42 4.76 -8.13
CA ALA A 114 -0.24 5.94 -7.57
C ALA A 114 0.17 6.20 -6.11
N PHE A 115 0.06 5.19 -5.25
CA PHE A 115 0.51 5.28 -3.87
C PHE A 115 2.04 5.38 -3.75
N GLY A 116 2.78 4.80 -4.70
CA GLY A 116 4.23 4.97 -4.78
C GLY A 116 4.65 6.41 -5.01
N ILE A 117 3.95 7.12 -5.89
CA ILE A 117 4.20 8.56 -6.10
C ILE A 117 3.94 9.31 -4.80
N ILE A 118 2.80 9.06 -4.14
CA ILE A 118 2.44 9.68 -2.86
C ILE A 118 3.52 9.40 -1.81
N GLN A 119 3.87 8.14 -1.59
CA GLN A 119 4.85 7.75 -0.58
C GLN A 119 6.25 8.28 -0.90
N GLY A 120 6.62 8.34 -2.17
CA GLY A 120 7.84 8.98 -2.63
C GLY A 120 7.88 10.47 -2.29
N LEU A 121 6.77 11.19 -2.47
CA LEU A 121 6.67 12.60 -2.11
C LEU A 121 6.74 12.82 -0.59
N PHE A 122 6.10 11.96 0.21
CA PHE A 122 6.24 11.98 1.67
C PHE A 122 7.69 11.79 2.11
N ALA A 123 8.39 10.79 1.55
CA ALA A 123 9.80 10.54 1.86
C ALA A 123 10.70 11.72 1.45
N LEU A 124 10.44 12.35 0.31
CA LEU A 124 11.16 13.54 -0.14
C LEU A 124 10.89 14.76 0.76
N GLY A 125 9.65 14.97 1.16
CA GLY A 125 9.26 16.04 2.10
C GLY A 125 9.90 15.86 3.47
N ALA A 126 9.83 14.64 4.03
CA ALA A 126 10.47 14.30 5.30
C ALA A 126 11.99 14.55 5.28
N ALA A 127 12.66 14.24 4.17
CA ALA A 127 14.09 14.48 4.00
C ALA A 127 14.47 15.97 3.97
N LYS A 128 13.56 16.87 3.59
CA LYS A 128 13.78 18.33 3.66
C LYS A 128 13.59 18.90 5.06
N ILE A 129 12.71 18.28 5.86
CA ILE A 129 12.41 18.70 7.22
C ILE A 129 13.51 18.23 8.19
N ILE A 130 13.99 17.00 8.00
CA ILE A 130 15.06 16.43 8.81
C ILE A 130 16.38 17.04 8.35
N LYS A 131 16.88 18.03 9.11
CA LYS A 131 18.26 18.50 8.97
C LYS A 131 19.21 17.37 9.37
N LYS A 132 20.16 17.06 8.49
CA LYS A 132 21.27 16.15 8.77
C LYS A 132 22.49 16.95 9.21
#